data_AF-A0A971R442-F1
#
_entry.id   AF-A0A971R442-F1
#
_cell.length_a   1.000
_cell.length_b   1.000
_cell.length_c   1.000
_cell.angle_alpha   90.00
_cell.angle_beta   90.00
_cell.angle_gamma   90.00
#
_symmetry.space_group_name_H-M   'P 1'
#
loop_
_entity.id
_entity.type
_entity.pdbx_description
1 polymer ?
#
loop_
_entity_poly.entity_id
_entity_poly.type
_entity_poly.pdbx_seq_one_letter_code
_entity_poly.pdbx_strand_id
1 'polypeptide(L)' 'VPAGMQVWQVPAGLYAVFGCTLPTISEAYRYGFETWLPASEAYTHRPAPDFELYPPTFDPAGGNQEMEIYIPIQPK' A
#
# COMPACT_ATOMS: atom_id res chain seq x y z
N VAL A 1 -19.12 -15.86 4.87
CA VAL A 1 -19.09 -14.38 4.85
C VAL A 1 -20.51 -13.85 4.81
N PRO A 2 -20.81 -12.65 5.33
CA PRO A 2 -22.14 -12.03 5.22
C PRO A 2 -22.65 -11.97 3.78
N ALA A 3 -23.98 -11.90 3.61
CA ALA A 3 -24.58 -11.79 2.30
C ALA A 3 -24.07 -10.53 1.57
N GLY A 4 -23.65 -10.70 0.31
CA GLY A 4 -23.07 -9.63 -0.50
C GLY A 4 -21.58 -9.36 -0.27
N MET A 5 -20.92 -10.08 0.65
CA MET A 5 -19.47 -9.96 0.89
C MET A 5 -18.68 -11.10 0.26
N GLN A 6 -17.39 -10.85 0.04
CA GLN A 6 -16.42 -11.83 -0.48
C GLN A 6 -15.25 -12.02 0.48
N VAL A 7 -14.59 -13.19 0.39
CA VAL A 7 -13.30 -13.43 1.03
C VAL A 7 -12.21 -13.07 0.03
N TRP A 8 -11.27 -12.23 0.44
CA TRP A 8 -10.05 -11.97 -0.31
C TRP A 8 -8.86 -12.45 0.52
N GLN A 9 -8.03 -13.33 -0.06
CA GLN A 9 -6.80 -13.75 0.58
C GLN A 9 -5.65 -12.90 0.06
N VAL A 10 -5.04 -12.09 0.94
CA VAL A 10 -3.82 -11.35 0.61
C VAL A 10 -2.64 -12.32 0.74
N PRO A 11 -1.92 -12.65 -0.35
CA PRO A 11 -0.82 -13.59 -0.28
C PRO A 11 0.36 -13.01 0.51
N ALA A 12 1.05 -13.86 1.25
CA ALA A 12 2.32 -13.49 1.87
C ALA A 12 3.33 -13.09 0.78
N GLY A 13 4.21 -12.14 1.11
CA GLY A 13 5.19 -11.62 0.17
C GLY A 13 5.98 -10.46 0.74
N LEU A 14 6.91 -9.95 -0.06
CA LEU A 14 7.65 -8.72 0.25
C LEU A 14 6.86 -7.51 -0.25
N TYR A 15 6.96 -6.43 0.52
CA TYR A 15 6.29 -5.16 0.24
C TYR A 15 7.27 -4.00 0.43
N ALA A 16 7.22 -3.02 -0.45
CA ALA A 16 7.70 -1.68 -0.15
C ALA A 16 6.58 -0.94 0.58
N VAL A 17 6.90 -0.38 1.75
CA VAL A 17 5.91 0.28 2.62
C VAL A 17 6.20 1.77 2.65
N PHE A 18 5.19 2.59 2.37
CA PHE A 18 5.29 4.04 2.41
C PHE A 18 4.23 4.61 3.34
N GLY A 19 4.66 5.39 4.33
CA GLY A 19 3.76 6.11 5.23
C GLY A 19 3.20 7.36 4.57
N CYS A 20 1.92 7.66 4.83
CA CYS A 20 1.26 8.86 4.35
C CYS A 20 0.02 9.18 5.20
N THR A 21 -0.62 10.30 4.90
CA THR A 21 -1.98 10.60 5.38
C THR A 21 -2.96 10.45 4.23
N LEU A 22 -4.26 10.41 4.52
CA LEU A 22 -5.29 10.32 3.48
C LEU A 22 -5.18 11.43 2.41
N PRO A 23 -4.89 12.71 2.76
CA PRO A 23 -4.64 13.76 1.76
C PRO A 23 -3.42 13.53 0.85
N THR A 24 -2.38 12.82 1.34
CA THR A 24 -1.12 12.62 0.61
C THR A 24 -1.00 11.22 -0.01
N ILE A 25 -2.05 10.40 0.08
CA ILE A 25 -2.03 9.00 -0.40
C ILE A 25 -1.65 8.88 -1.88
N SER A 26 -2.18 9.76 -2.73
CA SER A 26 -1.84 9.79 -4.17
C SER A 26 -0.36 10.10 -4.40
N GLU A 27 0.24 10.94 -3.54
CA GLU A 27 1.65 11.29 -3.63
C GLU A 27 2.55 10.12 -3.21
N ALA A 28 2.14 9.37 -2.19
CA ALA A 28 2.84 8.16 -1.75
C ALA A 28 2.82 7.08 -2.85
N TYR A 29 1.68 6.84 -3.48
CA TYR A 29 1.58 5.91 -4.62
C TYR A 29 2.45 6.35 -5.79
N ARG A 30 2.38 7.64 -6.15
CA ARG A 30 3.20 8.23 -7.22
C ARG A 30 4.69 8.06 -6.93
N TYR A 31 5.12 8.36 -5.71
CA TYR A 31 6.51 8.16 -5.31
C TYR A 31 6.93 6.69 -5.39
N GLY A 32 6.11 5.77 -4.87
CA GLY A 32 6.38 4.33 -4.90
C GLY A 32 6.56 3.79 -6.33
N PHE A 33 5.64 4.11 -7.23
CA PHE A 33 5.63 3.58 -8.60
C PHE A 33 6.50 4.35 -9.60
N GLU A 34 6.58 5.66 -9.49
CA GLU A 34 7.28 6.49 -10.50
C GLU A 34 8.69 6.89 -10.07
N THR A 35 9.04 6.77 -8.79
CA THR A 35 10.36 7.17 -8.28
C THR A 35 11.10 6.00 -7.64
N TRP A 36 10.56 5.39 -6.59
CA TRP A 36 11.26 4.37 -5.81
C TRP A 36 11.44 3.07 -6.59
N LEU A 37 10.38 2.51 -7.19
CA LEU A 37 10.45 1.26 -7.94
C LEU A 37 11.40 1.35 -9.15
N PRO A 38 11.33 2.37 -10.01
CA PRO A 38 12.25 2.50 -11.14
C PRO A 38 13.71 2.68 -10.71
N ALA A 39 13.96 3.39 -9.61
CA ALA A 39 15.31 3.63 -9.09
C ALA A 39 15.88 2.46 -8.27
N SER A 40 15.04 1.54 -7.81
CA SER A 40 15.47 0.38 -7.02
C SER A 40 16.36 -0.53 -7.85
N GLU A 41 17.60 -0.78 -7.42
CA GLU A 41 18.49 -1.72 -8.10
C GLU A 41 18.18 -3.18 -7.74
N ALA A 42 17.58 -3.43 -6.57
CA ALA A 42 17.39 -4.77 -6.02
C ALA A 42 15.97 -5.35 -6.21
N TYR A 43 14.96 -4.50 -6.43
CA TYR A 43 13.57 -4.93 -6.43
C TYR A 43 12.80 -4.48 -7.66
N THR A 44 11.78 -5.26 -8.04
CA THR A 44 10.79 -4.92 -9.06
C THR A 44 9.38 -5.15 -8.51
N HIS A 45 8.37 -4.58 -9.19
CA HIS A 45 6.97 -4.81 -8.86
C HIS A 45 6.60 -6.28 -9.10
N ARG A 46 5.98 -6.90 -8.10
CA ARG A 46 5.44 -8.26 -8.20
C ARG A 46 3.97 -8.16 -8.66
N PRO A 47 3.49 -8.99 -9.59
CA PRO A 47 2.12 -8.94 -10.09
C PRO A 47 1.11 -9.45 -9.04
N ALA A 48 0.84 -8.61 -8.04
CA ALA A 48 -0.12 -8.82 -6.97
C ALA A 48 -0.82 -7.47 -6.65
N PRO A 49 -1.97 -7.48 -5.97
CA PRO A 49 -2.62 -6.26 -5.52
C PRO A 49 -1.77 -5.54 -4.47
N ASP A 50 -1.70 -4.21 -4.56
CA ASP A 50 -1.37 -3.35 -3.43
C ASP A 50 -2.56 -3.23 -2.45
N PHE A 51 -2.27 -2.72 -1.25
CA PHE A 51 -3.31 -2.41 -0.28
C PHE A 51 -2.90 -1.28 0.67
N GLU A 52 -3.90 -0.65 1.27
CA GLU A 52 -3.78 0.41 2.27
C GLU A 52 -3.99 -0.20 3.66
N LEU A 53 -3.13 0.14 4.60
CA LEU A 53 -3.28 -0.24 6.00
C LEU A 53 -3.65 1.00 6.82
N TYR A 54 -4.91 1.04 7.25
CA TYR A 54 -5.43 2.01 8.19
C TYR A 54 -5.27 1.46 9.62
N PRO A 55 -4.63 2.18 10.56
CA PRO A 55 -4.53 1.72 11.93
C PRO A 55 -5.92 1.63 12.58
N PRO A 56 -6.11 0.80 13.63
CA PRO A 56 -7.41 0.67 14.31
C PRO A 56 -7.96 1.99 14.88
N THR A 57 -7.11 2.98 15.10
CA THR A 57 -7.48 4.31 15.60
C THR A 57 -7.86 5.29 14.50
N PHE A 58 -7.78 4.88 13.23
CA PHE A 58 -7.99 5.77 12.10
C PHE A 58 -9.43 6.29 12.06
N ASP A 59 -9.56 7.61 12.10
CA ASP A 59 -10.80 8.36 11.90
C ASP A 59 -10.73 9.13 10.57
N PRO A 60 -11.53 8.74 9.56
CA PRO A 60 -11.59 9.42 8.27
C PRO A 60 -11.93 10.92 8.37
N ALA A 61 -12.64 11.35 9.41
CA ALA A 61 -12.96 12.77 9.63
C ALA A 61 -11.78 13.57 10.21
N GLY A 62 -10.78 12.91 10.79
CA GLY A 62 -9.62 13.55 11.42
C GLY A 62 -8.59 14.11 10.45
N GLY A 63 -8.66 13.75 9.16
CA GLY A 63 -7.94 14.37 8.04
C GLY A 63 -6.42 14.19 7.97
N ASN A 64 -5.73 13.96 9.10
CA ASN A 64 -4.26 13.97 9.15
C ASN A 64 -3.67 12.79 9.91
N GLN A 65 -4.39 11.67 9.93
CA GLN A 65 -3.93 10.44 10.56
C GLN A 65 -3.06 9.64 9.61
N GLU A 66 -1.99 9.10 10.16
CA GLU A 66 -1.04 8.26 9.45
C GLU A 66 -1.69 6.93 9.05
N MET A 67 -1.31 6.48 7.86
CA MET A 67 -1.63 5.20 7.26
C MET A 67 -0.45 4.76 6.40
N GLU A 68 -0.49 3.52 5.92
CA GLU A 68 0.58 2.96 5.10
C GLU A 68 0.02 2.41 3.79
N ILE A 69 0.80 2.53 2.72
CA ILE A 69 0.57 1.81 1.47
C ILE A 69 1.57 0.67 1.33
N TYR A 70 1.08 -0.50 0.92
CA TYR A 70 1.88 -1.72 0.73
C TYR A 70 1.92 -2.08 -0.75
N ILE A 71 3.03 -1.77 -1.41
CA ILE A 71 3.25 -2.11 -2.82
C ILE A 71 4.01 -3.43 -2.90
N PRO A 72 3.47 -4.48 -3.55
CA PRO A 72 4.11 -5.79 -3.60
C PRO A 72 5.35 -5.77 -4.48
N ILE A 73 6.45 -6.29 -3.93
CA ILE A 73 7.75 -6.35 -4.60
C ILE A 73 8.32 -7.76 -4.60
N GLN A 74 9.32 -7.97 -5.45
CA GLN A 74 10.15 -9.15 -5.49
C GLN A 74 11.58 -8.76 -5.87
N PRO A 75 12.60 -9.59 -5.53
CA PRO A 75 13.94 -9.38 -6.06
C PRO A 75 13.92 -9.33 -7.60
N LYS A 76 14.80 -8.50 -8.16
CA LYS A 76 15.06 -8.52 -9.61
C LYS A 76 15.72 -9.82 -10.05
#